data_AF-A0A6A8MMN1-F1
#
_entry.id   AF-A0A6A8MMN1-F1
#
_cell.length_a   1.000
_cell.length_b   1.000
_cell.length_c   1.000
_cell.angle_alpha   90.00
_cell.angle_beta   90.00
_cell.angle_gamma   90.00
#
_symmetry.space_group_name_H-M   'P 1'
#
loop_
_entity.id
_entity.type
_entity.pdbx_description
1 polymer ?
#
loop_
_entity_poly.entity_id
_entity_poly.type
_entity_poly.pdbx_seq_one_letter_code
_entity_poly.pdbx_strand_id
1 'polypeptide(L)' 'MIINCDSCIMRNIACNDCVVSVLLNIKPLPGKNAEFSDQDEVAINHLATAGLVPPLRYQRHRASDQKLRKLG' A
#
# COMPACT_ATOMS: atom_id res chain seq x y z
N MET A 1 8.46 -5.34 4.73
CA MET A 1 8.57 -4.22 5.70
C MET A 1 7.97 -4.69 7.02
N ILE A 2 8.71 -4.58 8.12
CA ILE A 2 8.21 -4.99 9.44
C ILE A 2 7.90 -3.73 10.24
N ILE A 3 6.65 -3.59 10.69
CA ILE A 3 6.24 -2.52 11.59
C ILE A 3 6.36 -3.05 13.02
N ASN A 4 7.22 -2.45 13.84
CA ASN A 4 7.34 -2.78 15.26
C ASN A 4 6.58 -1.73 16.09
N CYS A 5 5.38 -2.10 16.54
CA CYS A 5 4.60 -1.23 17.39
C CYS A 5 5.26 -1.00 18.77
N ASP A 6 6.11 -1.92 19.28
CA ASP A 6 6.71 -1.84 20.63
C ASP A 6 7.71 -0.71 20.79
N SER A 7 8.40 -0.33 19.70
CA SER A 7 9.33 0.80 19.68
C SER A 7 8.72 2.06 19.06
N CYS A 8 7.40 2.10 18.83
CA CYS A 8 6.76 3.23 18.16
C CYS A 8 6.58 4.42 19.11
N ILE A 9 7.22 5.56 18.82
CA ILE A 9 7.13 6.78 19.64
C ILE A 9 5.71 7.34 19.78
N MET A 10 4.80 7.00 18.85
CA MET A 10 3.40 7.43 18.88
C MET A 10 2.48 6.48 19.68
N ARG A 11 2.99 5.33 20.15
CA ARG A 11 2.17 4.27 20.79
C ARG A 11 1.30 4.80 21.94
N ASN A 12 1.87 5.62 22.82
CA ASN A 12 1.15 6.13 23.99
C ASN A 12 0.51 7.51 23.75
N ILE A 13 0.56 8.02 22.51
CA ILE A 13 0.10 9.37 22.17
C ILE A 13 -1.12 9.29 21.24
N ALA A 14 -1.06 8.45 20.20
CA ALA A 14 -2.05 8.44 19.12
C ALA A 14 -2.26 7.04 18.49
N CYS A 15 -1.94 5.94 19.19
CA CYS A 15 -2.09 4.60 18.61
C CYS A 15 -3.55 4.28 18.19
N ASN A 16 -4.52 4.86 18.89
CA ASN A 16 -5.95 4.68 18.60
C ASN A 16 -6.38 5.37 17.30
N ASP A 17 -5.61 6.35 16.83
CA ASP A 17 -5.82 7.09 15.56
C ASP A 17 -4.74 6.74 14.51
N CYS A 18 -3.97 5.68 14.75
CA CYS A 18 -2.93 5.26 13.82
C CYS A 18 -3.54 4.49 12.64
N VAL A 19 -3.14 4.84 11.41
CA VAL A 19 -3.53 4.12 10.18
C VAL A 19 -3.18 2.62 10.23
N VAL A 20 -2.20 2.22 11.04
CA VAL A 20 -1.81 0.80 11.21
C VAL A 20 -2.97 -0.03 11.76
N SER A 21 -3.82 0.52 12.63
CA SER A 21 -5.01 -0.17 13.14
C SER A 21 -6.02 -0.47 12.03
N VAL A 22 -6.14 0.42 11.05
CA VAL A 22 -6.96 0.17 9.85
C VAL A 22 -6.33 -0.95 9.02
N LEU A 23 -5.02 -0.87 8.74
CA LEU A 23 -4.32 -1.88 7.95
C LEU A 23 -4.40 -3.29 8.55
N LEU A 24 -4.35 -3.42 9.88
CA LEU A 24 -4.46 -4.71 10.57
C LEU A 24 -5.90 -5.26 10.61
N ASN A 25 -6.90 -4.38 10.49
CA ASN A 25 -8.31 -4.77 10.50
C ASN A 25 -8.91 -5.00 9.10
N ILE A 26 -8.20 -4.61 8.03
CA ILE A 26 -8.61 -4.94 6.67
C ILE A 26 -8.44 -6.45 6.47
N LYS A 27 -9.54 -7.19 6.57
CA LYS A 27 -9.63 -8.57 6.10
C LYS A 27 -10.15 -8.56 4.66
N PRO A 28 -9.41 -9.14 3.70
CA PRO A 28 -9.96 -9.39 2.38
C PRO A 28 -11.24 -10.23 2.47
N LEU A 29 -12.13 -10.07 1.49
CA LEU A 29 -13.27 -10.98 1.34
C LEU A 29 -12.79 -12.43 1.23
N PRO A 30 -13.57 -13.42 1.73
CA PRO A 30 -13.20 -14.83 1.62
C PRO A 30 -12.83 -15.21 0.18
N GLY A 31 -11.67 -15.86 0.00
CA GLY A 31 -11.18 -16.26 -1.31
C GLY A 31 -10.60 -15.13 -2.18
N LYS A 32 -10.43 -13.92 -1.65
CA LYS A 32 -9.76 -12.81 -2.33
C LYS A 32 -8.51 -12.38 -1.57
N ASN A 33 -7.48 -11.95 -2.30
CA ASN A 33 -6.35 -11.23 -1.71
C ASN A 33 -6.66 -9.72 -1.73
N ALA A 34 -6.10 -8.96 -0.79
CA ALA A 34 -6.10 -7.50 -0.85
C ALA A 34 -5.02 -7.03 -1.83
N GLU A 35 -5.29 -7.17 -3.12
CA GLU A 35 -4.40 -6.79 -4.22
C GLU A 35 -5.11 -5.82 -5.16
N PHE A 36 -4.37 -4.86 -5.69
CA PHE A 36 -4.85 -4.05 -6.81
C PHE A 36 -4.69 -4.84 -8.10
N SER A 37 -5.74 -4.89 -8.90
CA SER A 37 -5.65 -5.35 -10.28
C SER A 37 -4.94 -4.30 -11.14
N ASP A 38 -4.59 -4.67 -12.38
CA ASP A 38 -4.04 -3.71 -13.34
C ASP A 38 -5.04 -2.60 -13.69
N GLN A 39 -6.35 -2.90 -13.67
CA GLN A 39 -7.39 -1.91 -13.93
C GLN A 39 -7.53 -0.93 -12.77
N ASP A 40 -7.39 -1.40 -11.53
CA ASP A 40 -7.44 -0.55 -10.35
C ASP A 40 -6.27 0.46 -10.35
N GLU A 41 -5.07 0.02 -10.72
CA GLU A 41 -3.91 0.93 -10.84
C GLU A 41 -4.15 2.01 -11.88
N VAL A 42 -4.68 1.66 -13.04
CA VAL A 42 -5.02 2.63 -14.10
C VAL A 42 -6.07 3.62 -13.61
N ALA A 43 -7.14 3.15 -12.96
CA ALA A 43 -8.19 4.00 -12.42
C ALA A 43 -7.64 4.97 -11.37
N ILE A 44 -6.86 4.47 -10.41
CA ILE A 44 -6.25 5.30 -9.36
C ILE A 44 -5.30 6.32 -9.98
N ASN A 45 -4.52 5.95 -11.00
CA ASN A 45 -3.61 6.87 -11.66
C ASN A 45 -4.33 8.00 -12.41
N HIS A 46 -5.47 7.71 -13.05
CA HIS A 46 -6.32 8.75 -13.66
C HIS A 46 -6.86 9.72 -12.61
N LEU A 47 -7.38 9.20 -11.49
CA LEU A 47 -7.89 10.03 -10.39
C LEU A 47 -6.77 10.87 -9.77
N ALA A 48 -5.57 10.31 -9.63
CA ALA A 48 -4.41 11.02 -9.10
C ALA A 48 -3.93 12.13 -10.05
N THR A 49 -3.92 11.87 -11.36
CA THR A 49 -3.61 12.88 -12.38
C THR A 49 -4.60 14.04 -12.34
N ALA A 50 -5.87 13.76 -12.04
CA ALA A 50 -6.90 14.78 -11.83
C ALA A 50 -6.83 15.48 -10.45
N GLY A 51 -5.92 15.07 -9.56
CA GLY A 51 -5.76 15.63 -8.22
C GLY A 51 -6.83 15.20 -7.20
N LEU A 52 -7.63 14.19 -7.51
CA LEU A 52 -8.74 13.73 -6.65
C LEU A 52 -8.27 12.77 -5.53
N VAL A 53 -7.17 12.05 -5.77
CA VAL A 53 -6.57 11.12 -4.80
C VAL A 53 -5.05 11.22 -4.83
N PRO A 54 -4.34 10.86 -3.74
CA PRO A 54 -2.89 10.71 -3.77
C PRO A 54 -2.45 9.62 -4.75
N PRO A 55 -1.29 9.76 -5.43
CA PRO A 55 -0.75 8.72 -6.29
C PRO A 55 -0.35 7.47 -5.48
N LEU A 56 -0.37 6.31 -6.13
CA LEU A 56 0.09 5.05 -5.54
C LEU A 56 1.56 5.18 -5.11
N ARG A 57 1.80 5.05 -3.81
CA ARG A 57 3.16 5.08 -3.23
C ARG A 57 3.89 3.74 -3.38
N TYR A 58 3.14 2.65 -3.52
CA TYR A 58 3.68 1.32 -3.76
C TYR A 58 3.75 1.07 -5.26
N GLN A 59 4.97 0.93 -5.79
CA GLN A 59 5.20 0.46 -7.14
C GLN A 59 5.30 -1.07 -7.11
N ARG A 60 4.34 -1.74 -7.76
CA ARG A 60 4.38 -3.19 -7.93
C ARG A 60 5.62 -3.54 -8.73
N HIS A 61 6.55 -4.28 -8.14
CA HIS A 61 7.71 -4.77 -8.87
C HIS A 61 7.25 -5.93 -9.78
N ARG A 62 6.90 -5.65 -11.04
CA ARG A 62 6.61 -6.73 -11.99
C ARG A 62 7.90 -7.53 -12.25
N ALA A 63 7.75 -8.81 -12.57
CA ALA A 63 8.88 -9.68 -12.92
C ALA A 63 9.73 -9.10 -14.08
N SER A 64 9.11 -8.35 -14.99
CA SER A 64 9.77 -7.57 -16.04
C SER A 64 10.68 -6.45 -15.50
N ASP A 65 10.23 -5.74 -14.47
CA ASP A 65 10.96 -4.62 -13.86
C ASP A 65 12.14 -5.11 -13.04
N GLN A 66 12.02 -6.31 -12.45
CA GLN A 66 13.11 -6.98 -11.75
C GLN A 66 14.23 -7.42 -12.71
N LYS A 67 13.89 -7.78 -13.95
CA LYS A 67 14.86 -8.14 -14.99
C LYS A 67 15.66 -6.93 -15.47
N LEU A 68 15.02 -5.77 -15.60
CA LEU A 68 15.66 -4.50 -15.96
C LEU A 68 16.63 -3.99 -14.88
N ARG A 69 16.29 -4.14 -13.58
CA ARG A 69 17.18 -3.73 -12.49
C ARG A 69 18.41 -4.63 -12.27
N LYS A 70 18.42 -5.85 -12.81
CA LYS A 70 19.58 -6.76 -12.76
C LYS A 70 20.56 -6.57 -13.92
N LEU A 71 20.23 -5.70 -14.88
CA LEU A 71 21.03 -5.43 -16.08
C LEU A 71 21.75 -4.07 -16.03
N GLY A 72 21.56 -3.29 -14.95
CA GLY A 72 22.31 -2.08 -14.63
C GLY A 72 23.01 -2.24 -13.29
#